data_AF-A0A925K1R7-F1
#
_entry.id   AF-A0A925K1R7-F1
#
_cell.length_a   1.000
_cell.length_b   1.000
_cell.length_c   1.000
_cell.angle_alpha   90.00
_cell.angle_beta   90.00
_cell.angle_gamma   90.00
#
_symmetry.space_group_name_H-M   'P 1'
#
loop_
_entity.id
_entity.type
_entity.pdbx_description
1 polymer ?
#
loop_
_entity_poly.entity_id
_entity_poly.type
_entity_poly.pdbx_seq_one_letter_code
_entity_poly.pdbx_strand_id
1 'polypeptide(L)'
;MNDRFIKLIATACLLLATAANPFSQALRQAPAGCEALPSSVKVDEYGDLKPFEEGARLDKLVAALKGEDEDTKAFIIAYAGRGARRGEAWARADRAKEYLIEKSNSYNTRINALDCGHREGPATELWITRAGAAPPPCSPTVEPGEAQV
;
A
#
# COMPACT_ATOMS: atom_id res chain seq x y z
N MET A 1 -35.94 56.76 59.42
CA MET A 1 -36.77 55.69 58.86
C MET A 1 -36.00 55.07 57.70
N ASN A 2 -34.86 54.45 58.00
CA ASN A 2 -34.67 53.05 58.47
C ASN A 2 -34.61 52.13 57.25
N ASP A 3 -33.71 51.17 57.11
CA ASP A 3 -32.52 50.81 57.86
C ASP A 3 -31.68 49.95 56.92
N ARG A 4 -30.39 50.23 56.87
CA ARG A 4 -29.39 49.28 56.35
C ARG A 4 -29.14 48.23 57.45
N PHE A 5 -28.58 47.09 57.04
CA PHE A 5 -28.02 46.02 57.88
C PHE A 5 -29.00 44.95 58.39
N ILE A 6 -28.48 43.71 58.40
CA ILE A 6 -29.06 42.48 58.98
C ILE A 6 -30.08 41.84 58.01
N LYS A 7 -29.70 40.96 57.08
CA LYS A 7 -29.21 39.59 57.36
C LYS A 7 -28.32 39.07 56.22
N LEU A 8 -27.02 39.13 56.47
CA LEU A 8 -26.04 38.19 55.94
C LEU A 8 -26.35 36.78 56.53
N ILE A 9 -26.07 35.73 55.75
CA ILE A 9 -25.86 34.32 56.16
C ILE A 9 -27.09 33.39 56.15
N ALA A 10 -26.87 32.22 55.54
CA ALA A 10 -27.75 31.04 55.39
C ALA A 10 -28.82 31.18 54.30
N THR A 11 -28.71 30.54 53.13
CA THR A 11 -28.73 29.08 53.06
C THR A 11 -28.18 28.62 51.71
N ALA A 12 -27.04 27.95 51.77
CA ALA A 12 -26.50 27.13 50.71
C ALA A 12 -27.35 25.86 50.53
N CYS A 13 -27.77 25.56 49.30
CA CYS A 13 -28.20 24.24 48.81
C CYS A 13 -28.27 24.36 47.28
N LEU A 14 -27.20 24.02 46.56
CA LEU A 14 -26.87 22.69 46.03
C LEU A 14 -27.82 22.27 44.88
N LEU A 15 -27.19 21.70 43.85
CA LEU A 15 -27.70 20.91 42.72
C LEU A 15 -27.70 21.68 41.37
N LEU A 16 -27.06 21.24 40.30
CA LEU A 16 -26.18 20.11 40.02
C LEU A 16 -25.35 20.49 38.79
N ALA A 17 -24.10 20.06 38.79
CA ALA A 17 -23.14 20.20 37.72
C ALA A 17 -23.62 19.62 36.39
N THR A 18 -23.36 20.32 35.28
CA THR A 18 -22.98 19.67 34.02
C THR A 18 -21.87 20.50 33.35
N ALA A 19 -20.66 20.40 33.90
CA ALA A 19 -19.48 20.57 33.06
C ALA A 19 -19.54 19.43 32.04
N ALA A 20 -19.96 19.73 30.81
CA ALA A 20 -19.86 18.80 29.70
C ALA A 20 -18.36 18.54 29.50
N ASN A 21 -17.88 17.48 30.14
CA ASN A 21 -16.51 17.03 30.11
C ASN A 21 -16.22 16.60 28.66
N PRO A 22 -15.44 17.36 27.87
CA PRO A 22 -15.15 16.99 26.48
C PRO A 22 -14.35 15.68 26.39
N PHE A 23 -13.86 15.19 27.53
CA PHE A 23 -13.10 13.96 27.64
C PHE A 23 -13.92 12.67 27.45
N SER A 24 -15.26 12.72 27.52
CA SER A 24 -16.10 11.52 27.37
C SER A 24 -16.24 11.00 25.94
N GLN A 25 -15.68 11.68 24.93
CA GLN A 25 -15.65 11.15 23.57
C GLN A 25 -14.45 10.22 23.29
N ALA A 26 -13.45 10.17 24.16
CA ALA A 26 -12.22 9.40 23.93
C ALA A 26 -12.37 7.87 24.11
N LEU A 27 -13.55 7.36 24.51
CA LEU A 27 -13.76 5.93 24.82
C LEU A 27 -14.77 5.22 23.90
N ARG A 28 -15.21 5.83 22.79
CA ARG A 28 -16.19 5.19 21.88
C ARG A 28 -15.61 4.36 20.74
N GLN A 29 -14.29 4.23 20.63
CA GLN A 29 -13.68 3.28 19.70
C GLN A 29 -12.83 2.29 20.48
N ALA A 30 -13.46 1.20 20.91
CA ALA A 30 -12.75 -0.06 21.02
C ALA A 30 -12.28 -0.41 19.60
N PRO A 31 -11.02 -0.82 19.37
CA PRO A 31 -10.60 -1.27 18.06
C PRO A 31 -11.43 -2.50 17.71
N ALA A 32 -12.30 -2.36 16.71
CA ALA A 32 -13.13 -3.44 16.25
C ALA A 32 -12.25 -4.44 15.49
N GLY A 33 -12.12 -5.64 16.05
CA GLY A 33 -11.98 -6.88 15.28
C GLY A 33 -10.57 -7.24 14.83
N CYS A 34 -10.41 -8.51 14.47
CA CYS A 34 -9.34 -8.98 13.60
C CYS A 34 -9.33 -8.15 12.32
N GLU A 35 -8.66 -7.00 12.30
CA GLU A 35 -8.25 -6.39 11.04
C GLU A 35 -7.31 -7.40 10.37
N ALA A 36 -7.77 -7.96 9.26
CA ALA A 36 -6.93 -8.80 8.43
C ALA A 36 -5.65 -8.01 8.13
N LEU A 37 -4.49 -8.62 8.39
CA LEU A 37 -3.20 -7.99 8.11
C LEU A 37 -3.23 -7.40 6.69
N PRO A 38 -2.70 -6.20 6.49
CA PRO A 38 -2.64 -5.62 5.16
C PRO A 38 -1.99 -6.63 4.22
N SER A 39 -2.67 -6.97 3.12
CA SER A 39 -2.17 -7.91 2.12
C SER A 39 -1.64 -7.16 0.91
N SER A 40 -0.63 -7.73 0.24
CA SER A 40 -0.24 -7.29 -1.09
C SER A 40 -1.39 -7.49 -2.08
N VAL A 41 -1.66 -6.49 -2.92
CA VAL A 41 -2.74 -6.49 -3.90
C VAL A 41 -2.14 -6.46 -5.31
N LYS A 42 -2.56 -7.41 -6.15
CA LYS A 42 -2.20 -7.43 -7.58
C LYS A 42 -3.04 -6.38 -8.30
N VAL A 43 -2.37 -5.45 -8.96
CA VAL A 43 -3.00 -4.35 -9.71
C VAL A 43 -3.26 -4.77 -11.17
N ASP A 44 -2.29 -5.41 -11.80
CA ASP A 44 -2.40 -5.88 -13.18
C ASP A 44 -1.41 -7.04 -13.44
N GLU A 45 -1.65 -7.77 -14.52
CA GLU A 45 -0.75 -8.79 -15.05
C GLU A 45 -0.77 -8.76 -16.57
N TYR A 46 0.40 -8.87 -17.19
CA TYR A 46 0.53 -8.87 -18.63
C TYR A 46 1.64 -9.79 -19.12
N GLY A 47 1.44 -10.37 -20.31
CA GLY A 47 2.45 -11.18 -20.98
C GLY A 47 3.45 -10.33 -21.75
N ASP A 48 3.86 -10.77 -22.94
CA ASP A 48 4.69 -9.95 -23.81
C ASP A 48 3.87 -8.89 -24.56
N LEU A 49 4.27 -7.62 -24.43
CA LEU A 49 3.55 -6.46 -24.97
C LEU A 49 4.53 -5.53 -25.67
N LYS A 50 4.03 -4.72 -26.60
CA LYS A 50 4.82 -3.64 -27.20
C LYS A 50 5.08 -2.54 -26.16
N PRO A 51 6.18 -1.77 -26.26
CA PRO A 51 6.53 -0.76 -25.26
C PRO A 51 5.42 0.25 -24.93
N PHE A 52 4.66 0.69 -25.94
CA PHE A 52 3.54 1.62 -25.73
C PHE A 52 2.40 0.99 -24.89
N GLU A 53 2.08 -0.27 -25.14
CA GLU A 53 1.05 -1.01 -24.41
C GLU A 53 1.53 -1.34 -22.99
N GLU A 54 2.79 -1.75 -22.85
CA GLU A 54 3.44 -1.95 -21.54
C GLU A 54 3.40 -0.67 -20.71
N GLY A 55 3.77 0.48 -21.29
CA GLY A 55 3.69 1.78 -20.60
C GLY A 55 2.29 2.11 -20.09
N ALA A 56 1.24 1.81 -20.86
CA ALA A 56 -0.15 2.00 -20.42
C ALA A 56 -0.54 1.08 -19.25
N ARG A 57 0.05 -0.12 -19.14
CA ARG A 57 -0.13 -1.00 -17.98
C ARG A 57 0.60 -0.44 -16.76
N LEU A 58 1.84 0.02 -16.94
CA LEU A 58 2.66 0.62 -15.88
C LEU A 58 2.02 1.91 -15.33
N ASP A 59 1.33 2.69 -16.16
CA ASP A 59 0.57 3.86 -15.70
C ASP A 59 -0.53 3.53 -14.70
N LYS A 60 -1.15 2.34 -14.81
CA LYS A 60 -2.14 1.89 -13.82
C LYS A 60 -1.49 1.67 -12.46
N LEU A 61 -0.25 1.16 -12.42
CA LEU A 61 0.50 0.99 -11.17
C LEU A 61 0.81 2.34 -10.53
N VAL A 62 1.23 3.34 -11.31
CA VAL A 62 1.45 4.71 -10.80
C VAL A 62 0.16 5.31 -10.28
N ALA A 63 -0.95 5.16 -11.01
CA ALA A 63 -2.25 5.65 -10.59
C ALA A 63 -2.70 5.01 -9.26
N ALA A 64 -2.47 3.71 -9.11
CA ALA A 64 -2.77 3.01 -7.87
C ALA A 64 -1.85 3.44 -6.71
N LEU A 65 -0.57 3.74 -6.97
CA LEU A 65 0.37 4.21 -5.94
C LEU A 65 0.10 5.64 -5.46
N LYS A 66 -0.48 6.51 -6.32
CA LYS A 66 -0.81 7.90 -6.01
C LYS A 66 -1.84 8.05 -4.89
N GLY A 67 -2.73 7.07 -4.73
CA GLY A 67 -3.78 7.08 -3.70
C GLY A 67 -3.33 6.49 -2.36
N GLU A 68 -2.08 6.05 -2.24
CA GLU A 68 -1.60 5.28 -1.09
C GLU A 68 -0.54 6.05 -0.29
N ASP A 69 -0.42 5.69 0.98
CA ASP A 69 0.54 6.27 1.92
C ASP A 69 2.00 6.17 1.45
N GLU A 70 2.88 7.04 1.92
CA GLU A 70 4.29 7.12 1.49
C GLU A 70 5.08 5.82 1.72
N ASP A 71 4.72 5.05 2.75
CA ASP A 71 5.35 3.77 3.08
C ASP A 71 4.90 2.61 2.19
N THR A 72 3.89 2.83 1.34
CA THR A 72 3.39 1.82 0.42
C THR A 72 4.38 1.60 -0.73
N LYS A 73 4.74 0.34 -0.95
CA LYS A 73 5.69 -0.08 -1.99
C LYS A 73 4.96 -0.65 -3.20
N ALA A 74 5.51 -0.38 -4.38
CA ALA A 74 5.14 -1.03 -5.61
C ALA A 74 6.16 -2.13 -5.95
N PHE A 75 5.68 -3.27 -6.42
CA PHE A 75 6.50 -4.38 -6.86
C PHE A 75 6.19 -4.71 -8.33
N ILE A 76 7.26 -4.85 -9.12
CA ILE A 76 7.23 -5.34 -10.49
C ILE A 76 7.88 -6.72 -10.44
N ILE A 77 7.06 -7.75 -10.57
CA ILE A 77 7.55 -9.13 -10.62
C ILE A 77 7.56 -9.57 -12.07
N ALA A 78 8.72 -9.98 -12.57
CA ALA A 78 8.84 -10.54 -13.91
C ALA A 78 9.16 -12.04 -13.87
N TYR A 79 8.60 -12.74 -14.84
CA TYR A 79 8.86 -14.12 -15.18
C TYR A 79 9.29 -14.20 -16.63
N ALA A 80 10.33 -14.96 -16.89
CA ALA A 80 10.80 -15.32 -18.21
C ALA A 80 9.97 -16.49 -18.76
N GLY A 81 9.84 -16.59 -20.09
CA GLY A 81 9.18 -17.74 -20.71
C GLY A 81 10.07 -18.99 -20.70
N ARG A 82 9.50 -20.18 -20.93
CA ARG A 82 10.24 -21.45 -20.90
C ARG A 82 11.51 -21.47 -21.76
N GLY A 83 11.45 -20.84 -22.94
CA GLY A 83 12.57 -20.76 -23.89
C GLY A 83 13.40 -19.47 -23.81
N ALA A 84 13.17 -18.65 -22.79
CA ALA A 84 13.91 -17.42 -22.56
C ALA A 84 15.33 -17.68 -22.08
N ARG A 85 16.24 -16.73 -22.33
CA ARG A 85 17.61 -16.77 -21.83
C ARG A 85 17.68 -16.36 -20.36
N ARG A 86 18.75 -16.80 -19.70
CA ARG A 86 19.09 -16.34 -18.34
C ARG A 86 19.13 -14.81 -18.27
N GLY A 87 18.39 -14.25 -17.31
CA GLY A 87 18.33 -12.80 -17.05
C GLY A 87 17.25 -12.06 -17.83
N GLU A 88 16.46 -12.71 -18.69
CA GLU A 88 15.35 -12.03 -19.38
C GLU A 88 14.26 -11.53 -18.43
N ALA A 89 13.97 -12.28 -17.35
CA ALA A 89 13.03 -11.84 -16.32
C ALA A 89 13.54 -10.56 -15.65
N TRP A 90 14.77 -10.56 -15.14
CA TRP A 90 15.40 -9.35 -14.60
C TRP A 90 15.39 -8.18 -15.59
N ALA A 91 15.82 -8.39 -16.83
CA ALA A 91 15.86 -7.34 -17.85
C ALA A 91 14.47 -6.76 -18.15
N ARG A 92 13.42 -7.58 -18.08
CA ARG A 92 12.03 -7.15 -18.20
C ARG A 92 11.59 -6.29 -17.01
N ALA A 93 11.87 -6.74 -15.79
CA ALA A 93 11.52 -5.98 -14.58
C ALA A 93 12.28 -4.66 -14.48
N ASP A 94 13.56 -4.65 -14.86
CA ASP A 94 14.44 -3.48 -14.83
C ASP A 94 13.99 -2.43 -15.85
N ARG A 95 13.72 -2.83 -17.11
CA ARG A 95 13.14 -1.93 -18.13
C ARG A 95 11.82 -1.30 -17.67
N ALA A 96 10.95 -2.09 -17.06
CA ALA A 96 9.68 -1.58 -16.54
C ALA A 96 9.90 -0.59 -15.37
N LYS A 97 10.86 -0.85 -14.50
CA LYS A 97 11.25 0.07 -13.42
C LYS A 97 11.85 1.37 -13.97
N GLU A 98 12.74 1.29 -14.96
CA GLU A 98 13.33 2.46 -15.62
C GLU A 98 12.24 3.36 -16.20
N TYR A 99 11.28 2.80 -16.94
CA TYR A 99 10.14 3.55 -17.47
C TYR A 99 9.38 4.31 -16.36
N LEU A 100 9.12 3.66 -15.23
CA LEU A 100 8.43 4.28 -14.11
C LEU A 100 9.25 5.38 -13.43
N ILE A 101 10.57 5.22 -13.31
CA ILE A 101 11.46 6.24 -12.75
C ILE A 101 11.50 7.46 -13.66
N GLU A 102 11.67 7.25 -14.97
CA GLU A 102 11.69 8.33 -15.96
C GLU A 102 10.39 9.12 -15.96
N LYS A 103 9.25 8.43 -15.84
CA LYS A 103 7.92 9.05 -15.86
C LYS A 103 7.51 9.66 -14.53
N SER A 104 8.00 9.13 -13.41
CA SER A 104 7.53 9.49 -12.06
C SER A 104 8.63 9.32 -11.01
N ASN A 105 9.67 10.16 -11.13
CA ASN A 105 10.87 10.16 -10.29
C ASN A 105 10.60 10.15 -8.76
N SER A 106 9.44 10.67 -8.32
CA SER A 106 9.03 10.68 -6.91
C SER A 106 8.82 9.30 -6.28
N TYR A 107 8.64 8.24 -7.09
CA TYR A 107 8.37 6.89 -6.59
C TYR A 107 9.57 5.94 -6.66
N ASN A 108 10.75 6.41 -7.07
CA ASN A 108 11.93 5.55 -7.26
C ASN A 108 12.25 4.69 -6.03
N THR A 109 12.23 5.29 -4.84
CA THR A 109 12.50 4.59 -3.56
C THR A 109 11.39 3.62 -3.15
N ARG A 110 10.21 3.69 -3.79
CA ARG A 110 9.03 2.87 -3.51
C ARG A 110 8.86 1.73 -4.51
N ILE A 111 9.58 1.73 -5.63
CA ILE A 111 9.45 0.74 -6.73
C ILE A 111 10.55 -0.32 -6.64
N ASN A 112 10.13 -1.58 -6.50
CA ASN A 112 10.99 -2.74 -6.41
C ASN A 112 10.79 -3.64 -7.63
N ALA A 113 11.87 -3.99 -8.32
CA ALA A 113 11.88 -4.95 -9.41
C ALA A 113 12.37 -6.31 -8.88
N LEU A 114 11.69 -7.39 -9.24
CA LEU A 114 12.00 -8.75 -8.81
C LEU A 114 12.00 -9.70 -10.02
N ASP A 115 13.05 -10.50 -10.11
CA ASP A 115 13.09 -11.68 -10.97
C ASP A 115 12.56 -12.89 -10.17
N CYS A 116 11.46 -13.48 -10.63
CA CYS A 116 10.84 -14.64 -9.99
C CYS A 116 11.01 -15.93 -10.82
N GLY A 117 11.97 -15.95 -11.76
CA GLY A 117 12.31 -17.13 -12.55
C GLY A 117 11.44 -17.29 -13.80
N HIS A 118 10.98 -18.52 -14.05
CA HIS A 118 10.39 -18.90 -15.34
C HIS A 118 8.96 -19.40 -15.20
N ARG A 119 8.15 -19.09 -16.22
CA ARG A 119 6.81 -19.62 -16.46
C ARG A 119 6.72 -20.17 -17.88
N GLU A 120 5.61 -20.82 -18.23
CA GLU A 120 5.38 -21.30 -19.60
C GLU A 120 5.53 -20.20 -20.64
N GLY A 121 5.00 -19.02 -20.35
CA GLY A 121 5.18 -17.80 -21.13
C GLY A 121 5.72 -16.65 -20.29
N PRO A 122 6.30 -15.62 -20.92
CA PRO A 122 6.74 -14.42 -20.22
C PRO A 122 5.54 -13.73 -19.57
N ALA A 123 5.72 -13.28 -18.33
CA ALA A 123 4.68 -12.58 -17.58
C ALA A 123 5.29 -11.50 -16.69
N THR A 124 4.60 -10.39 -16.55
CA THR A 124 4.90 -9.35 -15.57
C THR A 124 3.66 -9.12 -14.71
N GLU A 125 3.85 -9.14 -13.40
CA GLU A 125 2.82 -8.81 -12.43
C GLU A 125 3.15 -7.49 -11.74
N LEU A 126 2.12 -6.65 -11.58
CA LEU A 126 2.22 -5.36 -10.91
C LEU A 126 1.48 -5.43 -9.59
N TRP A 127 2.16 -5.09 -8.50
CA TRP A 127 1.64 -5.25 -7.14
C TRP A 127 1.83 -3.99 -6.32
N ILE A 128 0.93 -3.80 -5.35
CA ILE A 128 1.04 -2.81 -4.29
C ILE A 128 1.04 -3.51 -2.93
N THR A 129 1.96 -3.09 -2.07
CA THR A 129 2.19 -3.67 -0.75
C THR A 129 2.25 -2.53 0.27
N ARG A 130 1.24 -2.46 1.13
CA ARG A 130 1.18 -1.48 2.23
C ARG A 130 2.20 -1.82 3.30
N ALA A 131 2.54 -0.85 4.15
CA ALA A 131 3.42 -1.07 5.29
C ALA A 131 2.89 -2.22 6.18
N GLY A 132 3.79 -3.11 6.61
CA GLY A 132 3.44 -4.28 7.43
C GLY A 132 2.86 -5.47 6.66
N ALA A 133 2.57 -5.33 5.35
CA ALA A 133 2.15 -6.43 4.51
C ALA A 133 3.32 -7.33 4.09
N ALA A 134 3.06 -8.63 3.93
CA ALA A 134 4.04 -9.54 3.34
C ALA A 134 4.27 -9.18 1.86
N PRO A 135 5.52 -9.25 1.35
CA PRO A 135 5.80 -9.07 -0.08
C PRO A 135 5.02 -10.06 -0.95
N PRO A 136 4.72 -9.70 -2.20
CA PRO A 136 4.04 -10.59 -3.12
C PRO A 136 4.85 -11.88 -3.36
N PRO A 137 4.21 -13.05 -3.38
CA PRO A 137 4.91 -14.32 -3.58
C PRO A 137 5.33 -14.50 -5.04
N CYS A 138 6.54 -15.02 -5.26
CA CYS A 138 6.92 -15.56 -6.55
C CYS A 138 6.15 -16.88 -6.81
N SER A 139 5.67 -17.06 -8.03
CA SER A 139 4.99 -18.29 -8.49
C SER A 139 5.52 -18.72 -9.88
N PRO A 140 6.79 -19.16 -9.95
CA PRO A 140 7.30 -19.80 -11.17
C PRO A 140 6.54 -21.09 -11.45
N THR A 141 6.38 -21.44 -12.73
CA THR A 141 5.77 -22.71 -13.15
C THR A 141 6.76 -23.63 -13.85
N VAL A 142 7.96 -23.13 -14.15
CA VAL A 142 9.02 -23.89 -14.81
C VAL A 142 10.18 -24.00 -13.83
N GLU A 143 10.65 -25.23 -13.62
CA GLU A 143 11.80 -25.51 -12.75
C GLU A 143 13.07 -24.86 -13.32
N PRO A 144 13.98 -24.32 -12.48
CA PRO A 144 15.20 -23.67 -12.96
C PRO A 144 16.07 -24.52 -13.89
N GLY A 145 16.03 -25.85 -13.77
CA GLY A 145 16.78 -26.78 -14.63
C GLY A 145 16.16 -27.03 -16.01
N GLU A 146 14.90 -26.65 -16.22
CA GLU A 146 14.21 -26.78 -17.51
C GLU A 146 14.25 -25.50 -18.35
N ALA A 147 14.60 -24.36 -17.73
CA ALA A 147 14.81 -23.09 -18.42
C ALA A 147 16.12 -23.12 -19.21
N GLN A 148 16.11 -22.63 -20.44
CA GLN A 148 17.31 -22.64 -21.29
C GLN A 148 18.35 -21.60 -20.81
N VAL A 149 19.59 -22.08 -20.60
CA VAL A 149 20.72 -21.32 -20.00
C VAL A 149 21.44 -20.39 -20.96
#